data_AF-A0A930IXD9-F1
#
_entry.id   AF-A0A930IXD9-F1
#
_cell.length_a   1.000
_cell.length_b   1.000
_cell.length_c   1.000
_cell.angle_alpha   90.00
_cell.angle_beta   90.00
_cell.angle_gamma   90.00
#
_symmetry.space_group_name_H-M   'P 1'
#
loop_
_entity.id
_entity.type
_entity.pdbx_description
1 polymer ?
#
loop_
_entity_poly.entity_id
_entity_poly.type
_entity_poly.pdbx_seq_one_letter_code
_entity_poly.pdbx_strand_id
1 'polypeptide(L)'
;MMSKLFVSLLLLLFTITCVGQHNIEKNNKIDKNMLRYKRFDIEEYKKLVSNNPTAYHIYKEGQPGELIELDDEYVDNSFSGFRESHTYRDSPYEYIYIYNTEGYITAYCAYFHQMPVGKGYQFDGHGNEIKCIDYDLPYKFNIDALKNKMLHQYGINLMDMKQVFSMIRYEEQKYIKRPVYIISARRKDNRNDIYLINGITGETLYIQKNVEISRDEDSPANKKSIEEMYHDFKKSSSTSPHQ
;
A
#
# COMPACT_ATOMS: atom_id res chain seq x y z
N MET A 1 -20.36 59.86 27.65
CA MET A 1 -18.99 60.19 27.17
C MET A 1 -18.30 58.90 26.77
N MET A 2 -17.58 58.96 25.65
CA MET A 2 -16.97 57.83 24.95
C MET A 2 -15.94 57.08 25.80
N SER A 3 -15.92 55.75 25.67
CA SER A 3 -14.69 55.01 25.40
C SER A 3 -15.08 53.65 24.81
N LYS A 4 -15.07 53.58 23.48
CA LYS A 4 -15.08 52.33 22.73
C LYS A 4 -13.71 51.66 22.88
N LEU A 5 -13.73 50.33 22.79
CA LEU A 5 -12.69 49.44 22.25
C LEU A 5 -12.09 48.42 23.24
N PHE A 6 -12.08 47.18 22.73
CA PHE A 6 -11.27 46.03 23.12
C PHE A 6 -11.65 45.24 24.38
N VAL A 7 -12.66 44.37 24.26
CA VAL A 7 -12.51 42.93 24.61
C VAL A 7 -13.43 42.10 23.70
N SER A 8 -13.12 42.04 22.40
CA SER A 8 -13.66 41.02 21.49
C SER A 8 -12.48 40.34 20.81
N LEU A 9 -11.65 39.68 21.61
CA LEU A 9 -10.55 38.84 21.15
C LEU A 9 -10.43 37.61 22.05
N LEU A 10 -11.55 36.89 22.22
CA LEU A 10 -11.57 35.59 22.91
C LEU A 10 -12.38 34.55 22.12
N LEU A 11 -12.22 34.56 20.80
CA LEU A 11 -12.83 33.57 19.90
C LEU A 11 -11.91 33.23 18.70
N LEU A 12 -10.59 33.20 18.93
CA LEU A 12 -9.60 32.97 17.88
C LEU A 12 -8.38 32.14 18.34
N LEU A 13 -8.59 31.22 19.29
CA LEU A 13 -7.52 30.33 19.81
C LEU A 13 -7.89 28.83 19.87
N PHE A 14 -8.95 28.39 19.19
CA PHE A 14 -9.24 26.96 19.03
C PHE A 14 -9.47 26.52 17.58
N THR A 15 -8.91 27.24 16.62
CA THR A 15 -8.46 26.59 15.38
C THR A 15 -7.01 26.18 15.61
N ILE A 16 -6.79 25.20 16.48
CA ILE A 16 -5.66 24.28 16.29
C ILE A 16 -6.02 23.55 15.02
N THR A 17 -5.69 24.19 13.89
CA THR A 17 -5.64 23.55 12.60
C THR A 17 -4.85 22.26 12.81
N CYS A 18 -5.44 21.13 12.45
CA CYS A 18 -4.72 19.88 12.30
C CYS A 18 -3.61 20.09 11.25
N VAL A 19 -2.46 20.64 11.67
CA VAL A 19 -1.26 20.79 10.82
C VAL A 19 -0.62 19.41 10.55
N GLY A 20 -1.15 18.33 11.15
CA GLY A 20 -0.66 16.97 10.97
C GLY A 20 -1.33 16.14 9.86
N GLN A 21 -2.34 16.64 9.15
CA GLN A 21 -3.09 15.81 8.17
C GLN A 21 -3.07 16.33 6.72
N HIS A 22 -2.44 17.47 6.44
CA HIS A 22 -2.45 18.06 5.09
C HIS A 22 -1.12 18.03 4.34
N ASN A 23 -0.08 17.41 4.91
CA ASN A 23 1.26 17.37 4.30
C ASN A 23 1.73 15.98 3.85
N ILE A 24 0.98 14.91 4.13
CA ILE A 24 1.39 13.54 3.75
C ILE A 24 1.11 13.28 2.25
N GLU A 25 0.01 13.82 1.70
CA GLU A 25 -0.38 13.54 0.30
C GLU A 25 0.50 14.21 -0.76
N LYS A 26 1.18 15.33 -0.45
CA LYS A 26 2.06 16.02 -1.43
C LYS A 26 3.49 15.47 -1.50
N ASN A 27 3.92 14.65 -0.52
CA ASN A 27 5.30 14.16 -0.43
C ASN A 27 5.53 12.78 -1.08
N ASN A 28 4.50 12.16 -1.67
CA ASN A 28 4.61 10.79 -2.21
C ASN A 28 5.25 10.68 -3.60
N LYS A 29 5.70 11.79 -4.22
CA LYS A 29 6.58 11.70 -5.38
C LYS A 29 8.02 11.71 -4.89
N ILE A 30 8.55 10.52 -4.62
CA ILE A 30 9.99 10.34 -4.47
C ILE A 30 10.68 10.92 -5.70
N ASP A 31 11.58 11.87 -5.47
CA ASP A 31 12.42 12.42 -6.53
C ASP A 31 13.47 11.39 -6.91
N LYS A 32 13.40 10.91 -8.16
CA LYS A 32 14.38 9.97 -8.72
C LYS A 32 15.82 10.47 -8.56
N ASN A 33 16.03 11.79 -8.64
CA ASN A 33 17.37 12.37 -8.46
C ASN A 33 17.88 12.23 -7.03
N MET A 34 17.01 12.09 -6.04
CA MET A 34 17.42 11.76 -4.67
C MET A 34 17.75 10.26 -4.54
N LEU A 35 16.97 9.39 -5.18
CA LEU A 35 17.21 7.94 -5.14
C LEU A 35 18.61 7.55 -5.61
N ARG A 36 19.11 8.12 -6.71
CA ARG A 36 20.43 7.75 -7.28
C ARG A 36 21.60 7.92 -6.30
N TYR A 37 21.45 8.78 -5.30
CA TYR A 37 22.46 9.06 -4.29
C TYR A 37 22.21 8.36 -2.97
N LYS A 38 21.09 7.64 -2.82
CA LYS A 38 20.81 6.88 -1.61
C LYS A 38 21.85 5.76 -1.46
N ARG A 39 22.33 5.60 -0.23
CA ARG A 39 23.33 4.59 0.14
C ARG A 39 22.88 3.90 1.42
N PHE A 40 23.20 2.62 1.51
CA PHE A 40 23.05 1.84 2.72
C PHE A 40 24.23 2.11 3.66
N ASP A 41 23.96 2.38 4.93
CA ASP A 41 25.01 2.53 5.95
C ASP A 41 25.40 1.16 6.50
N ILE A 42 26.32 0.50 5.78
CA ILE A 42 26.80 -0.85 6.10
C ILE A 42 27.42 -0.91 7.50
N GLU A 43 28.15 0.13 7.91
CA GLU A 43 28.88 0.12 9.16
C GLU A 43 27.94 0.34 10.36
N GLU A 44 26.94 1.22 10.22
CA GLU A 44 25.84 1.32 11.19
C GLU A 44 25.09 -0.01 11.32
N TYR A 45 24.72 -0.63 10.19
CA TYR A 45 23.99 -1.90 10.20
C TYR A 45 24.78 -3.02 10.90
N LYS A 46 26.06 -3.22 10.56
CA LYS A 46 26.92 -4.20 11.24
C LYS A 46 27.00 -3.96 12.74
N LYS A 47 27.08 -2.69 13.17
CA LYS A 47 27.09 -2.33 14.59
C LYS A 47 25.76 -2.69 15.26
N LEU A 48 24.63 -2.43 14.61
CA LEU A 48 23.30 -2.79 15.12
C LEU A 48 23.14 -4.31 15.25
N VAL A 49 23.55 -5.07 14.23
CA VAL A 49 23.57 -6.55 14.26
C VAL A 49 24.44 -7.06 15.41
N SER A 50 25.67 -6.56 15.54
CA SER A 50 26.59 -6.99 16.60
C SER A 50 26.06 -6.70 18.00
N ASN A 51 25.31 -5.62 18.18
CA ASN A 51 24.70 -5.27 19.47
C ASN A 51 23.44 -6.09 19.77
N ASN A 52 22.85 -6.74 18.74
CA ASN A 52 21.61 -7.49 18.84
C ASN A 52 21.74 -8.88 18.17
N PRO A 53 22.68 -9.74 18.62
CA PRO A 53 23.04 -10.97 17.90
C PRO A 53 21.93 -12.04 17.85
N THR A 54 20.87 -11.89 18.65
CA THR A 54 19.72 -12.81 18.68
C THR A 54 18.46 -12.19 18.06
N ALA A 55 18.55 -10.98 17.50
CA ALA A 55 17.40 -10.35 16.87
C ALA A 55 17.10 -11.03 15.53
N TYR A 56 15.84 -11.38 15.32
CA TYR A 56 15.36 -11.91 14.04
C TYR A 56 15.32 -10.83 12.94
N HIS A 57 15.16 -9.57 13.36
CA HIS A 57 15.06 -8.40 12.49
C HIS A 57 15.83 -7.25 13.13
N ILE A 58 16.51 -6.43 12.31
CA ILE A 58 17.21 -5.24 12.77
C ILE A 58 16.39 -4.01 12.44
N TYR A 59 16.14 -3.19 13.45
CA TYR A 59 15.35 -1.97 13.29
C TYR A 59 16.13 -0.74 13.72
N LYS A 60 15.85 0.39 13.07
CA LYS A 60 16.18 1.73 13.55
C LYS A 60 15.01 2.68 13.37
N GLU A 61 14.96 3.69 14.23
CA GLU A 61 13.98 4.78 14.13
C GLU A 61 14.43 5.76 13.02
N GLY A 62 13.47 6.16 12.18
CA GLY A 62 13.67 7.19 11.17
C GLY A 62 13.18 8.55 11.65
N GLN A 63 12.44 9.24 10.80
CA GLN A 63 11.66 10.41 11.20
C GLN A 63 10.55 10.04 12.21
N PRO A 64 9.96 11.00 12.95
CA PRO A 64 8.91 10.69 13.91
C PRO A 64 7.76 9.86 13.31
N GLY A 65 7.58 8.64 13.82
CA GLY A 65 6.57 7.69 13.35
C GLY A 65 7.02 6.74 12.25
N GLU A 66 8.27 6.82 11.80
CA GLU A 66 8.89 5.93 10.82
C GLU A 66 9.72 4.83 11.50
N LEU A 67 9.48 3.59 11.09
CA LEU A 67 10.29 2.44 11.47
C LEU A 67 11.02 1.93 10.22
N ILE A 68 12.34 1.80 10.33
CA ILE A 68 13.20 1.29 9.25
C ILE A 68 13.70 -0.09 9.66
N GLU A 69 13.29 -1.10 8.91
CA GLU A 69 13.83 -2.46 8.97
C GLU A 69 15.02 -2.59 8.03
N LEU A 70 16.09 -3.24 8.52
CA LEU A 70 17.35 -3.45 7.82
C LEU A 70 17.61 -4.96 7.75
N ASP A 71 17.85 -5.48 6.56
CA ASP A 71 18.11 -6.91 6.35
C ASP A 71 19.24 -7.14 5.33
N ASP A 72 19.87 -8.31 5.44
CA ASP A 72 20.66 -8.88 4.35
C ASP A 72 19.72 -9.34 3.22
N GLU A 73 20.05 -8.98 1.99
CA GLU A 73 19.32 -9.43 0.80
C GLU A 73 20.01 -10.68 0.22
N TYR A 74 19.20 -11.66 -0.19
CA TYR A 74 19.68 -12.90 -0.82
C TYR A 74 18.97 -13.16 -2.14
N VAL A 75 19.73 -13.57 -3.15
CA VAL A 75 19.22 -14.07 -4.45
C VAL A 75 19.79 -15.47 -4.65
N ASP A 76 18.93 -16.44 -4.92
CA ASP A 76 19.31 -17.86 -5.08
C ASP A 76 20.19 -18.39 -3.91
N ASN A 77 19.77 -18.07 -2.68
CA ASN A 77 20.47 -18.38 -1.42
C ASN A 77 21.89 -17.79 -1.30
N SER A 78 22.25 -16.85 -2.17
CA SER A 78 23.54 -16.15 -2.14
C SER A 78 23.33 -14.70 -1.71
N PHE A 79 24.18 -14.23 -0.80
CA PHE A 79 24.16 -12.84 -0.35
C PHE A 79 24.32 -11.90 -1.55
N SER A 80 23.35 -11.02 -1.75
CA SER A 80 23.28 -10.11 -2.90
C SER A 80 23.40 -8.64 -2.49
N GLY A 81 23.25 -8.32 -1.20
CA GLY A 81 23.43 -6.97 -0.66
C GLY A 81 22.51 -6.72 0.52
N PHE A 82 21.82 -5.58 0.52
CA PHE A 82 21.06 -5.13 1.68
C PHE A 82 19.67 -4.63 1.30
N ARG A 83 18.75 -4.66 2.26
CA ARG A 83 17.39 -4.15 2.13
C ARG A 83 17.09 -3.15 3.25
N GLU A 84 16.42 -2.05 2.87
CA GLU A 84 15.74 -1.17 3.82
C GLU A 84 14.23 -1.20 3.53
N SER A 85 13.42 -1.46 4.55
CA SER A 85 11.98 -1.23 4.50
C SER A 85 11.59 -0.11 5.44
N HIS A 86 11.02 0.95 4.87
CA HIS A 86 10.49 2.08 5.61
C HIS A 86 8.98 1.92 5.75
N THR A 87 8.53 1.80 6.99
CA THR A 87 7.10 1.77 7.34
C THR A 87 6.76 2.93 8.24
N TYR A 88 5.50 3.36 8.24
CA TYR A 88 5.04 4.44 9.10
C TYR A 88 3.90 3.96 9.98
N ARG A 89 3.92 4.37 11.26
CA ARG A 89 2.87 4.04 12.21
C ARG A 89 1.51 4.43 11.64
N ASP A 90 0.56 3.49 11.73
CA ASP A 90 -0.81 3.65 11.26
C ASP A 90 -0.93 4.01 9.76
N SER A 91 0.08 3.67 8.96
CA SER A 91 0.08 3.86 7.51
C SER A 91 0.11 2.53 6.77
N PRO A 92 -0.70 2.34 5.74
CA PRO A 92 -0.64 1.18 4.87
C PRO A 92 0.51 1.26 3.82
N TYR A 93 1.31 2.32 3.86
CA TYR A 93 2.43 2.51 2.93
C TYR A 93 3.73 1.91 3.48
N GLU A 94 4.46 1.26 2.59
CA GLU A 94 5.80 0.74 2.80
C GLU A 94 6.70 1.20 1.62
N TYR A 95 7.94 1.55 1.89
CA TYR A 95 8.91 1.91 0.86
C TYR A 95 10.13 1.01 0.99
N ILE A 96 10.37 0.21 -0.05
CA ILE A 96 11.45 -0.77 -0.05
C ILE A 96 12.57 -0.25 -0.94
N TYR A 97 13.78 -0.31 -0.41
CA TYR A 97 15.03 0.00 -1.10
C TYR A 97 15.94 -1.21 -1.03
N ILE A 98 16.49 -1.60 -2.18
CA ILE A 98 17.47 -2.68 -2.28
C ILE A 98 18.81 -2.10 -2.71
N TYR A 99 19.87 -2.63 -2.14
CA TYR A 99 21.25 -2.19 -2.34
C TYR A 99 22.13 -3.37 -2.71
N ASN A 100 23.18 -3.12 -3.48
CA ASN A 100 24.24 -4.10 -3.71
C ASN A 100 25.15 -4.25 -2.48
N THR A 101 26.11 -5.15 -2.56
CA THR A 101 27.08 -5.45 -1.49
C THR A 101 27.98 -4.27 -1.10
N GLU A 102 28.09 -3.25 -1.96
CA GLU A 102 28.82 -2.01 -1.69
C GLU A 102 27.91 -0.89 -1.15
N GLY A 103 26.62 -1.16 -0.96
CA GLY A 103 25.65 -0.23 -0.40
C GLY A 103 25.06 0.77 -1.40
N TYR A 104 25.28 0.59 -2.70
CA TYR A 104 24.64 1.39 -3.74
C TYR A 104 23.25 0.87 -4.07
N ILE A 105 22.29 1.77 -4.25
CA ILE A 105 20.92 1.39 -4.59
C ILE A 105 20.85 0.64 -5.92
N THR A 106 20.07 -0.44 -5.94
CA THR A 106 19.80 -1.27 -7.12
C THR A 106 18.31 -1.34 -7.41
N ALA A 107 17.43 -1.15 -6.43
CA ALA A 107 16.00 -1.05 -6.66
C ALA A 107 15.27 -0.17 -5.64
N TYR A 108 14.12 0.35 -6.05
CA TYR A 108 13.16 1.03 -5.19
C TYR A 108 11.73 0.73 -5.65
N CYS A 109 10.83 0.52 -4.70
CA CYS A 109 9.39 0.49 -4.96
C CYS A 109 8.59 0.94 -3.72
N ALA A 110 7.50 1.68 -3.95
CA ALA A 110 6.51 1.98 -2.93
C ALA A 110 5.38 0.96 -2.99
N TYR A 111 4.84 0.62 -1.82
CA TYR A 111 3.75 -0.33 -1.66
C TYR A 111 2.60 0.31 -0.88
N PHE A 112 1.37 -0.09 -1.21
CA PHE A 112 0.15 0.24 -0.48
C PHE A 112 -0.61 -1.05 -0.20
N HIS A 113 -0.71 -1.45 1.08
CA HIS A 113 -1.20 -2.78 1.48
C HIS A 113 -0.50 -3.90 0.71
N GLN A 114 0.85 -3.87 0.67
CA GLN A 114 1.70 -4.85 -0.03
C GLN A 114 1.53 -4.89 -1.57
N MET A 115 0.74 -4.00 -2.17
CA MET A 115 0.66 -3.85 -3.62
C MET A 115 1.65 -2.77 -4.09
N PRO A 116 2.47 -3.01 -5.11
CA PRO A 116 3.36 -1.98 -5.65
C PRO A 116 2.53 -0.84 -6.24
N VAL A 117 2.89 0.42 -5.97
CA VAL A 117 2.21 1.65 -6.40
C VAL A 117 3.18 2.70 -6.91
N GLY A 118 2.69 3.60 -7.77
CA GLY A 118 3.51 4.60 -8.42
C GLY A 118 4.59 3.99 -9.31
N LYS A 119 5.77 4.61 -9.32
CA LYS A 119 6.92 4.16 -10.12
C LYS A 119 7.89 3.35 -9.27
N GLY A 120 8.23 2.15 -9.73
CA GLY A 120 9.40 1.41 -9.26
C GLY A 120 10.58 1.60 -10.20
N TYR A 121 11.77 1.64 -9.63
CA TYR A 121 13.02 1.86 -10.35
C TYR A 121 13.98 0.70 -10.10
N GLN A 122 14.76 0.37 -11.12
CA GLN A 122 15.96 -0.45 -11.00
C GLN A 122 17.16 0.37 -11.47
N PHE A 123 18.28 0.17 -10.81
CA PHE A 123 19.54 0.86 -11.06
C PHE A 123 20.67 -0.15 -11.30
N ASP A 124 21.73 0.30 -11.96
CA ASP A 124 22.94 -0.49 -12.26
C ASP A 124 23.88 -0.68 -11.04
N GLY A 125 23.52 -0.18 -9.86
CA GLY A 125 24.42 -0.16 -8.69
C GLY A 125 25.45 0.99 -8.71
N HIS A 126 25.39 1.90 -9.68
CA HIS A 126 26.16 3.16 -9.71
C HIS A 126 25.25 4.39 -9.75
N GLY A 127 23.93 4.18 -9.65
CA GLY A 127 22.91 5.22 -9.62
C GLY A 127 22.33 5.55 -11.00
N ASN A 128 22.69 4.82 -12.05
CA ASN A 128 22.05 4.97 -13.36
C ASN A 128 20.81 4.07 -13.43
N GLU A 129 19.69 4.63 -13.90
CA GLU A 129 18.45 3.89 -14.09
C GLU A 129 18.59 2.89 -15.25
N ILE A 130 18.29 1.62 -14.98
CA ILE A 130 18.22 0.56 -16.00
C ILE A 130 16.77 0.24 -16.39
N LYS A 131 15.81 0.47 -15.48
CA LYS A 131 14.40 0.18 -15.69
C LYS A 131 13.51 1.06 -14.82
N CYS A 132 12.38 1.46 -15.37
CA CYS A 132 11.28 2.08 -14.63
C CYS A 132 9.97 1.35 -15.00
N ILE A 133 9.20 0.95 -13.99
CA ILE A 133 7.85 0.40 -14.16
C ILE A 133 6.89 1.36 -13.48
N ASP A 134 5.91 1.85 -14.21
CA ASP A 134 4.79 2.60 -13.65
C ASP A 134 3.63 1.63 -13.35
N TYR A 135 3.50 1.23 -12.08
CA TYR A 135 2.50 0.27 -11.63
C TYR A 135 1.08 0.83 -11.67
N ASP A 136 0.94 2.16 -11.72
CA ASP A 136 -0.36 2.83 -11.81
C ASP A 136 -0.83 2.99 -13.26
N LEU A 137 0.06 2.81 -14.24
CA LEU A 137 -0.23 3.00 -15.67
C LEU A 137 -1.49 2.28 -16.17
N PRO A 138 -1.78 1.01 -15.79
CA PRO A 138 -3.00 0.34 -16.23
C PRO A 138 -4.29 0.92 -15.60
N TYR A 139 -4.19 1.61 -14.47
CA TYR A 139 -5.32 1.97 -13.61
C TYR A 139 -5.75 3.42 -13.80
N LYS A 140 -6.66 3.67 -14.76
CA LYS A 140 -7.26 5.01 -14.93
C LYS A 140 -8.06 5.44 -13.70
N PHE A 141 -8.68 4.48 -13.00
CA PHE A 141 -9.30 4.72 -11.70
C PHE A 141 -8.23 4.50 -10.63
N ASN A 142 -7.55 5.58 -10.24
CA ASN A 142 -6.35 5.50 -9.40
C ASN A 142 -6.64 5.18 -7.91
N ILE A 143 -5.57 5.01 -7.13
CA ILE A 143 -5.63 4.70 -5.68
C ILE A 143 -6.37 5.78 -4.88
N ASP A 144 -6.22 7.07 -5.21
CA ASP A 144 -6.92 8.14 -4.50
C ASP A 144 -8.44 8.08 -4.74
N ALA A 145 -8.84 7.85 -5.99
CA ALA A 145 -10.24 7.63 -6.35
C ALA A 145 -10.80 6.37 -5.67
N LEU A 146 -9.99 5.31 -5.56
CA LEU A 146 -10.35 4.09 -4.84
C LEU A 146 -10.54 4.35 -3.34
N LYS A 147 -9.61 5.05 -2.68
CA LYS A 147 -9.73 5.46 -1.26
C LYS A 147 -11.04 6.21 -1.03
N ASN A 148 -11.32 7.21 -1.86
CA ASN A 148 -12.54 8.00 -1.78
C ASN A 148 -13.81 7.16 -1.97
N LYS A 149 -13.83 6.30 -2.99
CA LYS A 149 -14.96 5.39 -3.23
C LYS A 149 -15.19 4.46 -2.04
N MET A 150 -14.15 3.81 -1.54
CA MET A 150 -14.29 2.84 -0.44
C MET A 150 -14.79 3.52 0.85
N LEU A 151 -14.28 4.72 1.14
CA LEU A 151 -14.71 5.50 2.29
C LEU A 151 -16.16 5.95 2.15
N HIS A 152 -16.52 6.58 1.04
CA HIS A 152 -17.84 7.22 0.90
C HIS A 152 -18.96 6.26 0.55
N GLN A 153 -18.70 5.24 -0.28
CA GLN A 153 -19.73 4.29 -0.71
C GLN A 153 -19.89 3.12 0.26
N TYR A 154 -18.82 2.71 0.93
CA TYR A 154 -18.82 1.50 1.76
C TYR A 154 -18.47 1.75 3.23
N GLY A 155 -18.08 2.97 3.61
CA GLY A 155 -17.67 3.28 4.97
C GLY A 155 -16.34 2.62 5.37
N ILE A 156 -15.51 2.21 4.40
CA ILE A 156 -14.25 1.51 4.62
C ILE A 156 -13.10 2.47 4.39
N ASN A 157 -12.38 2.80 5.46
CA ASN A 157 -11.19 3.63 5.35
C ASN A 157 -9.97 2.77 4.96
N LEU A 158 -9.52 2.87 3.70
CA LEU A 158 -8.35 2.13 3.24
C LEU A 158 -7.02 2.58 3.88
N MET A 159 -6.98 3.73 4.55
CA MET A 159 -5.82 4.13 5.35
C MET A 159 -5.79 3.45 6.72
N ASP A 160 -6.92 2.88 7.18
CA ASP A 160 -7.00 2.14 8.44
C ASP A 160 -6.68 0.66 8.21
N MET A 161 -5.44 0.27 8.55
CA MET A 161 -4.98 -1.12 8.42
C MET A 161 -5.83 -2.12 9.21
N LYS A 162 -6.60 -1.69 10.23
CA LYS A 162 -7.50 -2.59 10.97
C LYS A 162 -8.72 -2.97 10.13
N GLN A 163 -9.16 -2.08 9.24
CA GLN A 163 -10.32 -2.31 8.36
C GLN A 163 -10.00 -3.11 7.11
N VAL A 164 -8.72 -3.21 6.72
CA VAL A 164 -8.30 -3.91 5.50
C VAL A 164 -7.55 -5.19 5.85
N PHE A 165 -8.08 -6.34 5.41
CA PHE A 165 -7.39 -7.63 5.56
C PHE A 165 -6.33 -7.82 4.49
N SER A 166 -6.70 -7.60 3.23
CA SER A 166 -5.79 -7.69 2.10
C SER A 166 -6.31 -6.86 0.93
N MET A 167 -5.38 -6.44 0.07
CA MET A 167 -5.70 -5.83 -1.21
C MET A 167 -4.76 -6.41 -2.26
N ILE A 168 -5.32 -6.71 -3.43
CA ILE A 168 -4.52 -7.04 -4.62
C ILE A 168 -5.05 -6.28 -5.83
N ARG A 169 -4.15 -6.03 -6.78
CA ARG A 169 -4.48 -5.45 -8.08
C ARG A 169 -3.67 -6.14 -9.17
N TYR A 170 -4.30 -6.43 -10.29
CA TYR A 170 -3.65 -6.97 -11.48
C TYR A 170 -4.57 -6.82 -12.70
N GLU A 171 -4.01 -7.03 -13.89
CA GLU A 171 -4.80 -7.15 -15.12
C GLU A 171 -5.34 -8.57 -15.23
N GLU A 172 -6.60 -8.76 -14.88
CA GLU A 172 -7.29 -10.05 -14.97
C GLU A 172 -7.52 -10.40 -16.44
N GLN A 173 -7.13 -11.61 -16.87
CA GLN A 173 -7.06 -12.00 -18.28
C GLN A 173 -8.17 -12.96 -18.75
N LYS A 174 -8.83 -13.68 -17.83
CA LYS A 174 -9.72 -14.80 -18.17
C LYS A 174 -11.16 -14.35 -18.34
N TYR A 175 -11.72 -13.63 -17.36
CA TYR A 175 -13.15 -13.36 -17.25
C TYR A 175 -13.53 -11.89 -17.47
N ILE A 176 -12.69 -10.98 -16.98
CA ILE A 176 -12.93 -9.54 -16.90
C ILE A 176 -12.07 -8.80 -17.95
N LYS A 177 -10.89 -9.35 -18.27
CA LYS A 177 -9.99 -8.88 -19.34
C LYS A 177 -9.59 -7.41 -19.19
N ARG A 178 -9.29 -6.99 -17.95
CA ARG A 178 -8.95 -5.60 -17.60
C ARG A 178 -8.30 -5.51 -16.21
N PRO A 179 -7.66 -4.38 -15.87
CA PRO A 179 -7.20 -4.08 -14.51
C PRO A 179 -8.34 -4.13 -13.50
N VAL A 180 -8.09 -4.77 -12.36
CA VAL A 180 -9.05 -4.87 -11.24
C VAL A 180 -8.38 -4.56 -9.91
N TYR A 181 -9.19 -4.10 -8.96
CA TYR A 181 -8.87 -4.10 -7.54
C TYR A 181 -9.72 -5.16 -6.84
N ILE A 182 -9.10 -5.91 -5.94
CA ILE A 182 -9.77 -6.83 -5.04
C ILE A 182 -9.44 -6.40 -3.62
N ILE A 183 -10.46 -6.03 -2.86
CA ILE A 183 -10.30 -5.56 -1.48
C ILE A 183 -11.04 -6.50 -0.56
N SER A 184 -10.32 -7.10 0.39
CA SER A 184 -10.87 -7.88 1.48
C SER A 184 -10.94 -6.99 2.72
N ALA A 185 -12.14 -6.51 3.06
CA ALA A 185 -12.36 -5.61 4.19
C ALA A 185 -12.85 -6.38 5.41
N ARG A 186 -12.24 -6.12 6.58
CA ARG A 186 -12.62 -6.75 7.84
C ARG A 186 -13.93 -6.20 8.34
N ARG A 187 -14.80 -7.10 8.82
CA ARG A 187 -16.00 -6.77 9.57
C ARG A 187 -15.76 -6.95 11.06
N LYS A 188 -16.66 -6.42 11.88
CA LYS A 188 -16.59 -6.53 13.35
C LYS A 188 -16.74 -7.97 13.86
N ASP A 189 -17.34 -8.86 13.07
CA ASP A 189 -17.64 -10.25 13.41
C ASP A 189 -16.58 -11.24 12.89
N ASN A 190 -15.35 -10.80 12.67
CA ASN A 190 -14.23 -11.60 12.16
C ASN A 190 -14.46 -12.24 10.77
N ARG A 191 -15.47 -11.78 10.04
CA ARG A 191 -15.68 -12.11 8.62
C ARG A 191 -15.21 -10.97 7.73
N ASN A 192 -15.07 -11.22 6.45
CA ASN A 192 -14.69 -10.22 5.46
C ASN A 192 -15.79 -9.99 4.43
N ASP A 193 -15.85 -8.76 3.93
CA ASP A 193 -16.51 -8.48 2.66
C ASP A 193 -15.43 -8.29 1.59
N ILE A 194 -15.59 -8.98 0.46
CA ILE A 194 -14.66 -8.90 -0.67
C ILE A 194 -15.29 -8.09 -1.80
N TYR A 195 -14.58 -7.06 -2.25
CA TYR A 195 -15.02 -6.13 -3.28
C TYR A 195 -14.16 -6.33 -4.52
N LEU A 196 -14.80 -6.58 -5.66
CA LEU A 196 -14.15 -6.60 -6.97
C LEU A 196 -14.53 -5.32 -7.72
N ILE A 197 -13.54 -4.49 -8.02
CA ILE A 197 -13.72 -3.16 -8.60
C ILE A 197 -12.93 -3.05 -9.91
N ASN A 198 -13.56 -2.47 -10.93
CA ASN A 198 -12.95 -2.19 -12.22
C ASN A 198 -11.87 -1.09 -12.07
N GLY A 199 -10.62 -1.43 -12.38
CA GLY A 199 -9.47 -0.53 -12.27
C GLY A 199 -9.41 0.60 -13.31
N ILE A 200 -10.30 0.58 -14.31
CA ILE A 200 -10.41 1.64 -15.32
C ILE A 200 -11.54 2.61 -14.97
N THR A 201 -12.70 2.10 -14.55
CA THR A 201 -13.92 2.91 -14.38
C THR A 201 -14.29 3.18 -12.93
N GLY A 202 -13.77 2.40 -11.98
CA GLY A 202 -14.20 2.42 -10.58
C GLY A 202 -15.56 1.78 -10.33
N GLU A 203 -16.16 1.14 -11.34
CA GLU A 203 -17.39 0.37 -11.20
C GLU A 203 -17.17 -0.82 -10.25
N THR A 204 -18.10 -1.03 -9.32
CA THR A 204 -18.11 -2.23 -8.49
C THR A 204 -18.73 -3.37 -9.28
N LEU A 205 -17.90 -4.33 -9.67
CA LEU A 205 -18.30 -5.45 -10.51
C LEU A 205 -19.03 -6.52 -9.71
N TYR A 206 -18.54 -6.78 -8.49
CA TYR A 206 -19.10 -7.80 -7.61
C TYR A 206 -18.74 -7.51 -6.16
N ILE A 207 -19.60 -7.94 -5.23
CA ILE A 207 -19.32 -7.95 -3.80
C ILE A 207 -19.69 -9.32 -3.24
N GLN A 208 -18.72 -10.00 -2.64
CA GLN A 208 -18.97 -11.20 -1.85
C GLN A 208 -19.04 -10.80 -0.37
N LYS A 209 -20.16 -11.11 0.29
CA LYS A 209 -20.41 -10.73 1.68
C LYS A 209 -20.15 -11.89 2.64
N ASN A 210 -19.74 -11.56 3.87
CA ASN A 210 -19.63 -12.50 4.99
C ASN A 210 -18.71 -13.71 4.70
N VAL A 211 -17.56 -13.46 4.07
CA VAL A 211 -16.56 -14.48 3.80
C VAL A 211 -15.79 -14.81 5.07
N GLU A 212 -15.86 -16.07 5.49
CA GLU A 212 -15.01 -16.58 6.57
C GLU A 212 -13.57 -16.75 6.08
N ILE A 213 -12.63 -16.28 6.90
CA ILE A 213 -11.20 -16.48 6.68
C ILE A 213 -10.85 -17.82 7.33
N SER A 214 -10.78 -18.90 6.55
CA SER A 214 -10.14 -20.13 7.03
C SER A 214 -8.64 -19.89 7.05
N ARG A 215 -8.00 -20.16 8.19
CA ARG A 215 -6.53 -20.22 8.29
C ARG A 215 -5.98 -21.53 7.74
N ASP A 216 -6.86 -22.52 7.58
CA ASP A 216 -6.51 -23.86 7.13
C ASP A 216 -6.69 -23.99 5.62
N GLU A 217 -5.65 -24.52 4.98
CA GLU A 217 -5.62 -25.03 3.59
C GLU A 217 -6.51 -26.26 3.39
N ASP A 218 -7.45 -26.56 4.30
CA ASP A 218 -8.35 -27.70 4.21
C ASP A 218 -9.54 -27.41 3.28
N SER A 219 -9.21 -27.22 2.00
CA SER A 219 -9.90 -27.76 0.81
C SER A 219 -9.68 -26.84 -0.41
N PRO A 220 -8.55 -26.95 -1.12
CA PRO A 220 -8.23 -26.08 -2.26
C PRO A 220 -9.05 -26.36 -3.53
N ALA A 221 -9.79 -27.47 -3.59
CA ALA A 221 -10.29 -27.98 -4.86
C ALA A 221 -11.60 -27.33 -5.40
N ASN A 222 -12.35 -26.56 -4.59
CA ASN A 222 -13.71 -26.13 -4.97
C ASN A 222 -14.08 -24.68 -4.66
N LYS A 223 -13.15 -23.83 -4.18
CA LYS A 223 -13.47 -22.42 -3.91
C LYS A 223 -13.23 -21.59 -5.17
N LYS A 224 -14.32 -21.21 -5.84
CA LYS A 224 -14.28 -20.29 -6.99
C LYS A 224 -13.61 -18.98 -6.61
N SER A 225 -12.81 -18.44 -7.52
CA SER A 225 -12.28 -17.09 -7.36
C SER A 225 -13.39 -16.04 -7.45
N ILE A 226 -13.18 -14.82 -6.95
CA ILE A 226 -14.22 -13.78 -7.01
C ILE A 226 -14.54 -13.37 -8.45
N GLU A 227 -13.57 -13.49 -9.36
CA GLU A 227 -13.71 -13.29 -10.81
C GLU A 227 -14.62 -14.36 -11.42
N GLU A 228 -14.43 -15.62 -11.04
CA GLU A 228 -15.27 -16.75 -11.45
C GLU A 228 -16.71 -16.56 -10.97
N MET A 229 -16.87 -16.17 -9.70
CA MET A 229 -18.19 -15.86 -9.13
C MET A 229 -18.87 -14.70 -9.86
N TYR A 230 -18.12 -13.65 -10.20
CA TYR A 230 -18.63 -12.53 -11.00
C TYR A 230 -19.06 -12.97 -12.41
N HIS A 231 -18.25 -13.80 -13.08
CA HIS A 231 -18.58 -14.34 -14.40
C HIS A 231 -19.89 -15.15 -14.37
N ASP A 232 -20.04 -16.04 -13.38
CA ASP A 232 -21.25 -16.84 -13.21
C ASP A 232 -22.47 -15.99 -12.85
N PHE A 233 -22.29 -14.99 -11.99
CA PHE A 233 -23.32 -14.00 -11.66
C PHE A 233 -23.81 -13.29 -12.93
N LYS A 234 -22.90 -12.77 -13.76
CA LYS A 234 -23.28 -12.12 -15.02
C LYS A 234 -24.02 -13.07 -15.96
N LYS A 235 -23.54 -14.30 -16.13
CA LYS A 235 -24.21 -15.31 -16.96
C LYS A 235 -25.65 -15.56 -16.49
N SER A 236 -25.86 -15.75 -15.18
CA SER A 236 -27.19 -15.97 -14.61
C SER A 236 -28.14 -14.78 -14.81
N SER A 237 -27.63 -13.55 -14.67
CA SER A 237 -28.42 -12.32 -14.88
C SER A 237 -28.82 -12.10 -16.34
N SER A 238 -28.00 -12.57 -17.29
CA SER A 238 -28.29 -12.46 -18.73
C SER A 238 -29.30 -13.50 -19.23
N THR A 239 -29.52 -14.57 -18.47
CA THR A 239 -30.43 -15.69 -18.84
C THR A 239 -31.83 -15.58 -18.26
N SER A 240 -32.16 -14.52 -17.49
CA SER A 240 -33.52 -14.31 -16.98
C SER A 240 -34.34 -13.54 -18.02
N PRO A 241 -35.27 -14.16 -18.77
CA PRO A 241 -36.19 -13.42 -19.61
C PRO A 241 -37.18 -12.69 -18.71
N HIS A 242 -37.62 -11.50 -19.12
CA HIS A 242 -38.77 -10.82 -18.54
C HIS A 242 -39.90 -11.81 -18.18
N GLN A 243 -40.23 -11.89 -16.89
CA GLN A 243 -41.54 -12.31 -16.41
C GLN A 243 -42.27 -11.07 -15.92
#